data_AF-H6N9T9-F1
#
_entry.id   AF-H6N9T9-F1
#
_cell.length_a   1.000
_cell.length_b   1.000
_cell.length_c   1.000
_cell.angle_alpha   90.00
_cell.angle_beta   90.00
_cell.angle_gamma   90.00
#
_symmetry.space_group_name_H-M   'P 1'
#
loop_
_entity.id
_entity.type
_entity.pdbx_description
1 polymer ?
#
loop_
_entity_poly.entity_id
_entity_poly.type
_entity_poly.pdbx_seq_one_letter_code
_entity_poly.pdbx_strand_id
1 'polypeptide(L)'
;MMKHWRNVTILAVASSLVLTTGCGPTLSKEQQQSQQQGIPSTNGQAANRLKSEQSNGVKQLGTGGTTRIQAAGGSSQITVPVVDVNGTAYVVGSDFAKSLGYDFDWDAERNVFQLGDHDAAYEFTAGSPQAEKEDRKVSMNEPVLLQNSQVLLPVASLTSLMQEELSIQKQDKNIVITASDMAVEGSIDGPDEANTGAELDFEDDPTDPFKGVEEDASPTMGALEAEGVSITVDEDAVPVLKNINVPGMIAQAKRYLGVKYDFGAKPYQQSGRFDCSTYTRYIFGKYGISLPRTARAQARLGTSVSRKSLRKGDLMFFYVPGRFKTNKTVGHVGIYMGNQLMIHASPKPKDGVQITNINKAYWKRTYLSAKRFVY
;
A
#
# COMPACT_ATOMS: atom_id res chain seq x y z
N MET A 1 -21.99 -73.60 -20.41
CA MET A 1 -22.52 -72.44 -21.15
C MET A 1 -21.38 -71.41 -21.25
N MET A 2 -20.43 -71.41 -22.19
CA MET A 2 -20.50 -71.28 -23.66
C MET A 2 -21.40 -70.16 -24.18
N LYS A 3 -20.77 -69.03 -24.59
CA LYS A 3 -21.02 -68.18 -25.78
C LYS A 3 -20.03 -66.99 -25.74
N HIS A 4 -18.87 -67.08 -26.40
CA HIS A 4 -18.52 -66.49 -27.72
C HIS A 4 -18.54 -64.94 -27.74
N TRP A 5 -17.40 -64.23 -27.73
CA TRP A 5 -16.33 -63.99 -28.74
C TRP A 5 -16.54 -62.65 -29.46
N ARG A 6 -15.51 -61.79 -29.46
CA ARG A 6 -14.98 -61.11 -30.66
C ARG A 6 -13.70 -60.36 -30.31
N ASN A 7 -12.59 -60.92 -30.80
CA ASN A 7 -11.32 -60.23 -30.97
C ASN A 7 -11.48 -59.16 -32.06
N VAL A 8 -10.98 -57.95 -31.80
CA VAL A 8 -10.73 -56.95 -32.84
C VAL A 8 -9.25 -56.59 -32.78
N THR A 9 -8.53 -57.09 -33.77
CA THR A 9 -7.18 -56.71 -34.14
C THR A 9 -7.22 -55.29 -34.71
N ILE A 10 -6.52 -54.34 -34.08
CA ILE A 10 -6.29 -53.02 -34.68
C ILE A 10 -4.81 -52.93 -35.07
N LEU A 11 -4.61 -52.81 -36.38
CA LEU A 11 -3.34 -52.57 -37.05
C LEU A 11 -2.59 -51.37 -36.44
N ALA A 12 -1.32 -51.58 -36.12
CA ALA A 12 -0.36 -50.49 -35.97
C ALA A 12 -0.04 -49.91 -37.36
N VAL A 13 -0.64 -48.76 -37.68
CA VAL A 13 -0.21 -47.94 -38.81
C VAL A 13 0.88 -47.01 -38.28
N ALA A 14 2.13 -47.33 -38.62
CA ALA A 14 3.25 -46.44 -38.44
C ALA A 14 3.11 -45.26 -39.41
N SER A 15 2.51 -44.16 -38.96
CA SER A 15 2.59 -42.88 -39.66
C SER A 15 3.98 -42.29 -39.45
N SER A 16 4.81 -42.47 -40.47
CA SER A 16 6.06 -41.74 -40.66
C SER A 16 5.73 -40.25 -40.81
N LEU A 17 5.78 -39.49 -39.71
CA LEU A 17 5.79 -38.04 -39.81
C LEU A 17 7.19 -37.60 -40.22
N VAL A 18 7.32 -37.26 -41.50
CA VAL A 18 8.50 -36.62 -42.07
C VAL A 18 8.68 -35.28 -41.35
N LEU A 19 9.62 -35.21 -40.42
CA LEU A 19 10.15 -33.95 -39.91
C LEU A 19 10.92 -33.30 -41.06
N THR A 20 10.23 -32.57 -41.92
CA THR A 20 10.89 -31.60 -42.79
C THR A 20 11.54 -30.57 -41.88
N THR A 21 12.86 -30.62 -41.79
CA THR A 21 13.70 -29.56 -41.25
C THR A 21 13.48 -28.31 -42.08
N GLY A 22 12.47 -27.53 -41.72
CA GLY A 22 12.33 -26.15 -42.14
C GLY A 22 13.26 -25.31 -41.29
N CYS A 23 14.39 -24.89 -41.85
CA CYS A 23 15.17 -23.77 -41.33
C CYS A 23 14.31 -22.50 -41.43
N GLY A 24 13.45 -22.26 -40.44
CA GLY A 24 13.01 -20.91 -40.13
C GLY A 24 14.20 -20.14 -39.53
N PRO A 25 14.35 -18.84 -39.76
CA PRO A 25 15.42 -18.08 -39.14
C PRO A 25 15.28 -18.22 -37.63
N THR A 26 16.29 -18.84 -37.00
CA THR A 26 16.42 -18.85 -35.55
C THR A 26 16.46 -17.39 -35.11
N LEU A 27 15.38 -16.94 -34.46
CA LEU A 27 15.34 -15.64 -33.80
C LEU A 27 16.61 -15.51 -32.97
N SER A 28 17.31 -14.38 -33.11
CA SER A 28 18.51 -14.12 -32.32
C SER A 28 18.16 -14.19 -30.83
N LYS A 29 19.13 -14.50 -29.96
CA LYS A 29 18.92 -14.49 -28.49
C LYS A 29 18.31 -13.16 -28.00
N GLU A 30 18.59 -12.06 -28.70
CA GLU A 30 18.01 -10.73 -28.45
C GLU A 30 16.52 -10.64 -28.86
N GLN A 31 16.10 -11.26 -29.97
CA GLN A 31 14.68 -11.33 -30.37
C GLN A 31 13.85 -12.29 -29.50
N GLN A 32 14.48 -13.34 -28.96
CA GLN A 32 13.83 -14.22 -27.98
C GLN A 32 13.70 -13.55 -26.61
N GLN A 33 14.65 -12.69 -26.23
CA GLN A 33 14.57 -11.88 -25.01
C GLN A 33 13.56 -10.73 -25.11
N SER A 34 13.32 -10.17 -26.30
CA SER A 34 12.34 -9.08 -26.49
C SER A 34 10.88 -9.56 -26.56
N GLN A 35 10.62 -10.84 -26.82
CA GLN A 35 9.28 -11.42 -26.88
C GLN A 35 8.80 -12.06 -25.56
N GLN A 36 9.66 -12.24 -24.57
CA GLN A 36 9.18 -12.46 -23.21
C GLN A 36 8.69 -11.11 -22.69
N GLN A 37 7.37 -10.89 -22.74
CA GLN A 37 6.73 -9.85 -21.91
C GLN A 37 7.05 -10.19 -20.44
N GLY A 38 8.20 -9.73 -19.95
CA GLY A 38 8.61 -9.94 -18.58
C GLY A 38 7.61 -9.27 -17.64
N ILE A 39 7.41 -9.89 -16.48
CA ILE A 39 6.60 -9.33 -15.40
C ILE A 39 7.22 -7.98 -14.99
N PRO A 40 6.43 -6.91 -14.82
CA PRO A 40 6.91 -5.66 -14.26
C PRO A 40 7.68 -5.84 -12.96
N SER A 41 8.62 -4.93 -12.71
CA SER A 41 9.43 -4.97 -11.49
C SER A 41 8.57 -4.81 -10.24
N THR A 42 8.90 -5.61 -9.22
CA THR A 42 8.35 -5.51 -7.86
C THR A 42 9.34 -4.82 -6.94
N ASN A 43 8.92 -4.40 -5.74
CA ASN A 43 9.83 -3.77 -4.78
C ASN A 43 11.01 -4.70 -4.46
N GLY A 44 12.24 -4.18 -4.54
CA GLY A 44 13.45 -4.99 -4.34
C GLY A 44 13.97 -5.76 -5.56
N GLN A 45 13.26 -5.78 -6.70
CA GLN A 45 13.81 -6.24 -7.98
C GLN A 45 14.42 -5.06 -8.77
N ALA A 46 15.61 -5.28 -9.34
CA ALA A 46 16.23 -4.30 -10.22
C ALA A 46 15.35 -4.12 -11.46
N ALA A 47 15.06 -2.86 -11.83
CA ALA A 47 14.41 -2.59 -13.10
C ALA A 47 15.34 -3.10 -14.22
N ASN A 48 14.83 -3.95 -15.12
CA ASN A 48 15.54 -4.33 -16.35
C ASN A 48 15.61 -3.10 -17.26
N ARG A 49 16.49 -2.13 -16.95
CA ARG A 49 16.94 -1.17 -17.95
C ARG A 49 17.97 -1.86 -18.82
N LEU A 50 17.63 -2.10 -20.09
CA LEU A 50 18.66 -2.16 -21.12
C LEU A 50 19.43 -0.84 -21.05
N LYS A 51 20.74 -0.93 -20.80
CA LYS A 51 21.64 0.21 -20.72
C LYS A 51 21.72 0.87 -22.10
N SER A 52 20.93 1.90 -22.33
CA SER A 52 21.20 2.88 -23.37
C SER A 52 20.92 4.27 -22.82
N GLU A 53 21.97 4.89 -22.29
CA GLU A 53 22.27 6.34 -22.33
C GLU A 53 23.32 6.66 -21.26
N GLN A 54 24.59 6.66 -21.68
CA GLN A 54 25.66 7.35 -20.96
C GLN A 54 25.46 8.86 -21.15
N SER A 55 25.43 9.62 -20.07
CA SER A 55 25.60 11.07 -20.11
C SER A 55 26.65 11.52 -19.10
N ASN A 56 27.42 12.52 -19.54
CA ASN A 56 28.72 12.91 -19.05
C ASN A 56 28.73 13.49 -17.62
N GLY A 57 29.65 12.99 -16.80
CA GLY A 57 30.50 13.87 -15.99
C GLY A 57 29.85 14.68 -14.87
N VAL A 58 28.95 14.11 -14.07
CA VAL A 58 28.63 14.59 -12.71
C VAL A 58 28.51 13.37 -11.81
N LYS A 59 29.03 13.43 -10.56
CA LYS A 59 28.91 12.33 -9.59
C LYS A 59 27.42 12.01 -9.33
N GLN A 60 26.93 11.01 -10.07
CA GLN A 60 25.59 10.45 -10.03
C GLN A 60 25.41 9.59 -8.76
N LEU A 61 24.47 9.96 -7.91
CA LEU A 61 23.88 9.05 -6.92
C LEU A 61 22.41 8.88 -7.30
N GLY A 62 22.14 7.90 -8.16
CA GLY A 62 20.80 7.57 -8.60
C GLY A 62 20.75 6.34 -9.50
N THR A 63 19.79 5.45 -9.24
CA THR A 63 19.49 4.31 -10.11
C THR A 63 18.59 4.83 -11.24
N GLY A 64 19.01 4.76 -12.51
CA GLY A 64 18.15 5.11 -13.65
C GLY A 64 18.04 6.61 -14.00
N GLY A 65 18.99 7.46 -13.61
CA GLY A 65 18.99 8.88 -14.01
C GLY A 65 18.12 9.81 -13.15
N THR A 66 17.41 9.29 -12.14
CA THR A 66 16.80 10.12 -11.10
C THR A 66 17.88 10.87 -10.31
N THR A 67 17.69 12.17 -10.09
CA THR A 67 18.59 12.99 -9.27
C THR A 67 17.80 13.69 -8.17
N ARG A 68 18.30 13.64 -6.93
CA ARG A 68 17.73 14.36 -5.79
C ARG A 68 18.65 15.52 -5.43
N ILE A 69 18.11 16.74 -5.47
CA ILE A 69 18.83 17.95 -5.07
C ILE A 69 18.16 18.46 -3.80
N GLN A 70 18.94 18.56 -2.73
CA GLN A 70 18.50 19.15 -1.48
C GLN A 70 18.90 20.64 -1.48
N ALA A 71 17.92 21.53 -1.59
CA ALA A 71 18.18 22.96 -1.55
C ALA A 71 18.43 23.41 -0.09
N ALA A 72 19.32 24.38 0.08
CA ALA A 72 19.54 25.06 1.36
C ALA A 72 18.26 25.84 1.73
N GLY A 73 17.37 25.21 2.50
CA GLY A 73 16.04 25.73 2.82
C GLY A 73 14.96 24.67 3.07
N GLY A 74 15.27 23.36 3.00
CA GLY A 74 14.32 22.30 3.36
C GLY A 74 13.29 22.00 2.26
N SER A 75 13.62 22.25 0.99
CA SER A 75 12.86 21.72 -0.13
C SER A 75 13.72 20.68 -0.86
N SER A 76 13.17 19.47 -1.02
CA SER A 76 13.77 18.42 -1.83
C SER A 76 13.16 18.48 -3.22
N GLN A 77 13.97 18.79 -4.23
CA GLN A 77 13.58 18.65 -5.63
C GLN A 77 14.08 17.30 -6.14
N ILE A 78 13.19 16.56 -6.79
CA ILE A 78 13.48 15.27 -7.38
C ILE A 78 13.17 15.34 -8.86
N THR A 79 14.15 15.01 -9.69
CA THR A 79 13.98 14.97 -11.14
C THR A 79 13.81 13.52 -11.59
N VAL A 80 12.75 13.24 -12.34
CA VAL A 80 12.47 11.91 -12.91
C VAL A 80 12.39 12.04 -14.45
N PRO A 81 13.14 11.22 -15.22
CA PRO A 81 13.08 11.26 -16.68
C PRO A 81 11.70 10.90 -17.23
N VAL A 82 11.32 11.59 -18.31
CA VAL A 82 10.07 11.35 -19.06
C VAL A 82 10.38 10.54 -20.31
N VAL A 83 9.50 9.58 -20.61
CA VAL A 83 9.44 8.84 -21.86
C VAL A 83 8.29 9.40 -22.69
N ASP A 84 8.58 9.85 -23.91
CA ASP A 84 7.54 10.25 -24.85
C ASP A 84 7.03 9.01 -25.62
N VAL A 85 5.72 8.78 -25.58
CA VAL A 85 5.06 7.73 -26.35
C VAL A 85 3.95 8.37 -27.16
N ASN A 86 4.15 8.48 -28.47
CA ASN A 86 3.20 9.06 -29.43
C ASN A 86 2.75 10.49 -29.07
N GLY A 87 3.65 11.33 -28.54
CA GLY A 87 3.34 12.71 -28.14
C GLY A 87 2.77 12.85 -26.74
N THR A 88 2.54 11.74 -26.03
CA THR A 88 2.11 11.73 -24.63
C THR A 88 3.30 11.44 -23.72
N ALA A 89 3.45 12.24 -22.66
CA ALA A 89 4.53 12.12 -21.69
C ALA A 89 4.20 11.08 -20.60
N TYR A 90 5.11 10.13 -20.40
CA TYR A 90 5.03 9.08 -19.38
C TYR A 90 6.25 9.09 -18.46
N VAL A 91 6.12 8.50 -17.29
CA VAL A 91 7.25 8.13 -16.42
C VAL A 91 7.21 6.65 -16.11
N VAL A 92 8.38 6.04 -15.91
CA VAL A 92 8.46 4.66 -15.43
C VAL A 92 7.98 4.62 -13.99
N GLY A 93 6.93 3.85 -13.71
CA GLY A 93 6.26 3.79 -12.41
C GLY A 93 7.19 3.43 -11.26
N SER A 94 8.10 2.46 -11.47
CA SER A 94 9.09 2.09 -10.44
C SER A 94 10.10 3.21 -10.15
N ASP A 95 10.49 3.98 -11.16
CA ASP A 95 11.43 5.09 -11.00
C ASP A 95 10.73 6.24 -10.25
N PHE A 96 9.47 6.54 -10.62
CA PHE A 96 8.62 7.49 -9.90
C PHE A 96 8.43 7.09 -8.43
N ALA A 97 8.08 5.82 -8.17
CA ALA A 97 7.91 5.29 -6.80
C ALA A 97 9.17 5.46 -5.96
N LYS A 98 10.31 4.97 -6.44
CA LYS A 98 11.61 5.07 -5.76
C LYS A 98 12.05 6.52 -5.52
N SER A 99 11.69 7.42 -6.44
CA SER A 99 11.99 8.85 -6.34
C SER A 99 11.29 9.49 -5.14
N LEU A 100 10.03 9.13 -4.90
CA LEU A 100 9.27 9.49 -3.69
C LEU A 100 9.66 8.62 -2.47
N GLY A 101 10.34 7.52 -2.76
CA GLY A 101 10.65 6.40 -1.88
C GLY A 101 9.41 5.67 -1.37
N TYR A 102 8.30 5.76 -2.11
CA TYR A 102 7.19 4.85 -1.95
C TYR A 102 7.59 3.41 -2.20
N ASP A 103 6.87 2.52 -1.54
CA ASP A 103 6.82 1.12 -1.91
C ASP A 103 5.87 0.98 -3.11
N PHE A 104 6.13 -0.04 -3.93
CA PHE A 104 5.33 -0.34 -5.11
C PHE A 104 5.34 -1.83 -5.38
N ASP A 105 4.29 -2.35 -5.98
CA ASP A 105 4.25 -3.75 -6.40
C ASP A 105 3.42 -3.94 -7.67
N TRP A 106 3.62 -5.07 -8.34
CA TRP A 106 2.84 -5.48 -9.50
C TRP A 106 1.96 -6.67 -9.15
N ASP A 107 0.65 -6.44 -9.12
CA ASP A 107 -0.33 -7.51 -8.99
C ASP A 107 -0.66 -8.10 -10.36
N ALA A 108 0.04 -9.17 -10.71
CA ALA A 108 -0.12 -9.85 -11.99
C ALA A 108 -1.53 -10.43 -12.22
N GLU A 109 -2.24 -10.82 -11.16
CA GLU A 109 -3.60 -11.37 -11.30
C GLU A 109 -4.61 -10.29 -11.65
N ARG A 110 -4.40 -9.07 -11.13
CA ARG A 110 -5.28 -7.92 -11.39
C ARG A 110 -4.79 -7.02 -12.52
N ASN A 111 -3.58 -7.24 -13.03
CA ASN A 111 -2.92 -6.37 -14.00
C ASN A 111 -2.80 -4.92 -13.47
N VAL A 112 -2.44 -4.79 -12.18
CA VAL A 112 -2.44 -3.52 -11.43
C VAL A 112 -1.06 -3.21 -10.90
N PHE A 113 -0.60 -1.98 -11.11
CA PHE A 113 0.56 -1.41 -10.45
C PHE A 113 0.12 -0.67 -9.19
N GLN A 114 0.63 -1.09 -8.03
CA GLN A 114 0.32 -0.53 -6.73
C GLN A 114 1.43 0.42 -6.27
N LEU A 115 1.04 1.49 -5.56
CA LEU A 115 1.96 2.54 -5.11
C LEU A 115 1.49 3.16 -3.79
N GLY A 116 2.41 3.37 -2.83
CA GLY A 116 2.09 4.03 -1.56
C GLY A 116 3.20 3.94 -0.50
N ASP A 117 2.83 4.15 0.77
CA ASP A 117 3.75 4.07 1.91
C ASP A 117 3.76 2.66 2.52
N HIS A 118 3.19 2.47 3.71
CA HIS A 118 3.06 1.16 4.34
C HIS A 118 1.78 0.42 3.90
N ASP A 119 1.07 0.95 2.90
CA ASP A 119 -0.02 0.30 2.17
C ASP A 119 -0.20 0.90 0.77
N ALA A 120 -0.94 0.20 -0.09
CA ALA A 120 -1.21 0.61 -1.47
C ALA A 120 -2.31 1.67 -1.52
N ALA A 121 -1.94 2.95 -1.44
CA ALA A 121 -2.87 4.08 -1.51
C ALA A 121 -3.34 4.41 -2.94
N TYR A 122 -2.54 4.03 -3.94
CA TYR A 122 -2.80 4.22 -5.35
C TYR A 122 -2.68 2.91 -6.11
N GLU A 123 -3.59 2.67 -7.03
CA GLU A 123 -3.57 1.52 -7.93
C GLU A 123 -3.81 1.97 -9.37
N PHE A 124 -3.05 1.42 -10.31
CA PHE A 124 -3.09 1.78 -11.73
C PHE A 124 -3.32 0.52 -12.57
N THR A 125 -4.47 0.43 -13.25
CA THR A 125 -4.78 -0.74 -14.08
C THR A 125 -4.12 -0.62 -15.45
N ALA A 126 -3.21 -1.53 -15.78
CA ALA A 126 -2.51 -1.46 -17.06
C ALA A 126 -3.45 -1.71 -18.25
N GLY A 127 -3.21 -1.01 -19.35
CA GLY A 127 -4.05 -1.02 -20.54
C GLY A 127 -5.36 -0.24 -20.40
N SER A 128 -5.59 0.42 -19.26
CA SER A 128 -6.83 1.13 -18.96
C SER A 128 -6.55 2.55 -18.46
N PRO A 129 -7.40 3.54 -18.78
CA PRO A 129 -7.35 4.87 -18.19
C PRO A 129 -8.06 4.89 -16.82
N GLN A 130 -7.92 3.82 -16.03
CA GLN A 130 -8.55 3.69 -14.72
C GLN A 130 -7.48 3.55 -13.64
N ALA A 131 -7.63 4.33 -12.59
CA ALA A 131 -6.85 4.24 -11.37
C ALA A 131 -7.76 4.17 -10.15
N GLU A 132 -7.21 3.80 -9.01
CA GLU A 132 -7.85 3.96 -7.72
C GLU A 132 -6.97 4.85 -6.83
N LYS A 133 -7.60 5.79 -6.12
CA LYS A 133 -6.97 6.64 -5.09
C LYS A 133 -7.78 6.48 -3.81
N GLU A 134 -7.16 5.91 -2.78
CA GLU A 134 -7.78 5.73 -1.45
C GLU A 134 -9.12 5.00 -1.54
N ASP A 135 -9.14 3.85 -2.19
CA ASP A 135 -10.32 2.99 -2.40
C ASP A 135 -11.40 3.58 -3.32
N ARG A 136 -11.16 4.75 -3.95
CA ARG A 136 -12.07 5.38 -4.90
C ARG A 136 -11.55 5.27 -6.32
N LYS A 137 -12.40 4.82 -7.24
CA LYS A 137 -12.08 4.77 -8.68
C LYS A 137 -11.97 6.18 -9.25
N VAL A 138 -10.94 6.41 -10.05
CA VAL A 138 -10.68 7.67 -10.73
C VAL A 138 -10.35 7.39 -12.20
N SER A 139 -11.00 8.12 -13.09
CA SER A 139 -10.66 8.09 -14.52
C SER A 139 -9.46 8.97 -14.79
N MET A 140 -8.55 8.46 -15.61
CA MET A 140 -7.41 9.18 -16.17
C MET A 140 -7.72 9.59 -17.62
N ASN A 141 -6.96 10.56 -18.13
CA ASN A 141 -7.09 11.00 -19.52
C ASN A 141 -6.39 10.04 -20.50
N GLU A 142 -5.41 9.27 -19.99
CA GLU A 142 -4.56 8.39 -20.78
C GLU A 142 -4.43 7.04 -20.08
N PRO A 143 -4.31 5.93 -20.84
CA PRO A 143 -4.15 4.61 -20.25
C PRO A 143 -2.74 4.43 -19.67
N VAL A 144 -2.66 3.59 -18.64
CA VAL A 144 -1.36 3.10 -18.14
C VAL A 144 -0.80 2.12 -19.16
N LEU A 145 0.43 2.33 -19.63
CA LEU A 145 1.05 1.45 -20.62
C LEU A 145 1.95 0.42 -19.96
N LEU A 146 2.01 -0.75 -20.57
CA LEU A 146 2.98 -1.79 -20.24
C LEU A 146 3.88 -2.00 -21.46
N GLN A 147 5.13 -1.54 -21.38
CA GLN A 147 6.11 -1.64 -22.47
C GLN A 147 7.45 -2.10 -21.92
N ASN A 148 8.09 -3.07 -22.57
CA ASN A 148 9.40 -3.58 -22.17
C ASN A 148 9.47 -3.98 -20.67
N SER A 149 8.40 -4.58 -20.15
CA SER A 149 8.27 -4.93 -18.72
C SER A 149 8.32 -3.73 -17.77
N GLN A 150 8.00 -2.53 -18.25
CA GLN A 150 7.89 -1.32 -17.46
C GLN A 150 6.45 -0.82 -17.50
N VAL A 151 5.93 -0.49 -16.31
CA VAL A 151 4.70 0.26 -16.18
C VAL A 151 5.01 1.73 -16.46
N LEU A 152 4.36 2.30 -17.45
CA LEU A 152 4.48 3.70 -17.83
C LEU A 152 3.21 4.44 -17.38
N LEU A 153 3.39 5.40 -16.49
CA LEU A 153 2.32 6.21 -15.90
C LEU A 153 2.23 7.56 -16.63
N PRO A 154 1.04 7.97 -17.12
CA PRO A 154 0.89 9.25 -17.81
C PRO A 154 1.17 10.42 -16.86
N VAL A 155 2.07 11.32 -17.24
CA VAL A 155 2.50 12.46 -16.40
C VAL A 155 1.32 13.35 -16.04
N ALA A 156 0.45 13.68 -17.01
CA ALA A 156 -0.70 14.55 -16.77
C ALA A 156 -1.67 13.95 -15.75
N SER A 157 -1.87 12.63 -15.81
CA SER A 157 -2.74 11.91 -14.87
C SER A 157 -2.15 11.85 -13.47
N LEU A 158 -0.84 11.62 -13.35
CA LEU A 158 -0.15 11.69 -12.06
C LEU A 158 -0.25 13.08 -11.43
N THR A 159 -0.03 14.14 -12.23
CA THR A 159 -0.15 15.51 -11.75
C THR A 159 -1.56 15.78 -11.19
N SER A 160 -2.61 15.36 -11.89
CA SER A 160 -3.98 15.56 -11.43
C SER A 160 -4.33 14.70 -10.20
N LEU A 161 -3.96 13.43 -10.18
CA LEU A 161 -4.28 12.50 -9.08
C LEU A 161 -3.60 12.90 -7.77
N MET A 162 -2.37 13.40 -7.85
CA MET A 162 -1.50 13.62 -6.70
C MET A 162 -1.28 15.10 -6.38
N GLN A 163 -1.98 16.05 -7.03
CA GLN A 163 -1.78 17.50 -6.83
C GLN A 163 -1.97 17.99 -5.38
N GLU A 164 -2.79 17.29 -4.60
CA GLU A 164 -3.00 17.59 -3.17
C GLU A 164 -1.77 17.26 -2.32
N GLU A 165 -0.98 16.27 -2.78
CA GLU A 165 0.12 15.65 -2.05
C GLU A 165 1.50 16.00 -2.60
N LEU A 166 1.60 16.34 -3.88
CA LEU A 166 2.85 16.56 -4.61
C LEU A 166 2.68 17.71 -5.59
N SER A 167 3.76 18.47 -5.79
CA SER A 167 3.86 19.40 -6.92
C SER A 167 4.69 18.75 -8.01
N ILE A 168 4.06 18.42 -9.15
CA ILE A 168 4.72 17.80 -10.30
C ILE A 168 4.70 18.80 -11.46
N GLN A 169 5.89 19.18 -11.94
CA GLN A 169 6.04 20.08 -13.09
C GLN A 169 6.86 19.40 -14.17
N LYS A 170 6.36 19.38 -15.42
CA LYS A 170 7.16 18.91 -16.57
C LYS A 170 8.16 20.00 -16.96
N GLN A 171 9.44 19.64 -17.05
CA GLN A 171 10.53 20.48 -17.53
C GLN A 171 11.33 19.68 -18.58
N ASP A 172 11.19 20.06 -19.84
CA ASP A 172 11.82 19.39 -20.98
C ASP A 172 11.55 17.87 -21.00
N LYS A 173 12.62 17.06 -20.89
CA LYS A 173 12.60 15.59 -20.85
C LYS A 173 12.47 15.02 -19.44
N ASN A 174 12.08 15.83 -18.46
CA ASN A 174 11.95 15.41 -17.08
C ASN A 174 10.65 15.93 -16.46
N ILE A 175 10.22 15.28 -15.37
CA ILE A 175 9.38 15.92 -14.37
C ILE A 175 10.25 16.32 -13.18
N VAL A 176 9.93 17.48 -12.61
CA VAL A 176 10.45 17.94 -11.32
C VAL A 176 9.32 17.80 -10.31
N ILE A 177 9.60 17.00 -9.29
CA ILE A 177 8.71 16.78 -8.16
C ILE A 177 9.28 17.57 -6.99
N THR A 178 8.45 18.43 -6.42
CA THR A 178 8.79 19.17 -5.20
C THR A 178 7.98 18.62 -4.05
N ALA A 179 8.67 17.96 -3.11
CA ALA A 179 8.17 17.65 -1.78
C ALA A 179 8.69 18.72 -0.81
N SER A 180 7.82 19.28 0.02
CA SER A 180 8.23 20.27 1.02
C SER A 180 8.58 19.53 2.30
N ASP A 181 9.78 19.80 2.86
CA ASP A 181 10.19 19.24 4.16
C ASP A 181 9.60 20.03 5.34
N MET A 182 8.60 20.90 5.10
CA MET A 182 7.99 21.71 6.15
C MET A 182 7.34 20.81 7.22
N ALA A 183 7.83 20.96 8.46
CA ALA A 183 7.15 20.49 9.65
C ALA A 183 5.74 21.11 9.70
N VAL A 184 4.78 20.38 10.28
CA VAL A 184 3.41 20.86 10.41
C VAL A 184 3.37 22.14 11.24
N GLU A 185 2.97 23.26 10.64
CA GLU A 185 2.30 24.35 11.35
C GLU A 185 0.78 24.08 11.37
N GLY A 186 0.19 24.12 12.57
CA GLY A 186 -1.25 24.00 12.82
C GLY A 186 -1.74 22.59 13.19
N SER A 187 -2.64 22.54 14.18
CA SER A 187 -3.19 21.31 14.77
C SER A 187 -3.95 20.43 13.77
N ILE A 188 -3.66 19.14 13.80
CA ILE A 188 -4.56 18.07 13.37
C ILE A 188 -5.00 17.42 14.69
N ASP A 189 -6.25 17.66 15.08
CA ASP A 189 -6.85 17.40 16.40
C ASP A 189 -6.10 18.08 17.59
N GLY A 190 -6.36 19.37 17.84
CA GLY A 190 -5.62 20.22 18.82
C GLY A 190 -5.98 20.04 20.32
N PRO A 191 -5.48 20.89 21.24
CA PRO A 191 -4.24 21.67 21.22
C PRO A 191 -3.14 20.91 21.98
N ASP A 192 -2.03 20.65 21.31
CA ASP A 192 -0.69 20.78 21.88
C ASP A 192 0.21 21.01 20.68
N GLU A 193 0.69 22.24 20.57
CA GLU A 193 1.51 22.70 19.46
C GLU A 193 2.75 21.81 19.35
N ALA A 194 3.07 21.39 18.12
CA ALA A 194 4.28 20.64 17.83
C ALA A 194 5.59 21.45 18.09
N ASN A 195 5.50 22.69 18.58
CA ASN A 195 6.62 23.63 18.69
C ASN A 195 6.73 24.40 20.04
N THR A 196 5.96 24.08 21.08
CA THR A 196 6.08 24.81 22.38
C THR A 196 7.07 24.23 23.37
N GLY A 197 7.70 23.09 23.06
CA GLY A 197 8.48 22.35 24.07
C GLY A 197 7.62 21.73 25.17
N ALA A 198 6.29 21.69 25.00
CA ALA A 198 5.39 20.90 25.83
C ALA A 198 5.56 19.40 25.54
N GLU A 199 5.45 18.58 26.58
CA GLU A 199 5.64 17.13 26.49
C GLU A 199 4.50 16.50 25.66
N LEU A 200 4.80 16.03 24.45
CA LEU A 200 3.85 15.35 23.54
C LEU A 200 3.55 13.92 24.00
N ASP A 201 3.04 13.77 25.21
CA ASP A 201 2.76 12.48 25.81
C ASP A 201 1.39 11.93 25.42
N PHE A 202 1.34 10.62 25.27
CA PHE A 202 0.12 9.86 25.08
C PHE A 202 -0.40 9.42 26.44
N GLU A 203 -1.71 9.54 26.65
CA GLU A 203 -2.34 9.12 27.90
C GLU A 203 -3.46 8.11 27.62
N ASP A 204 -3.52 7.10 28.49
CA ASP A 204 -4.66 6.20 28.59
C ASP A 204 -5.85 6.99 29.14
N ASP A 205 -7.01 6.83 28.52
CA ASP A 205 -8.25 7.37 29.07
C ASP A 205 -8.47 6.80 30.48
N PRO A 206 -8.55 7.65 31.54
CA PRO A 206 -8.79 7.17 32.89
C PRO A 206 -10.15 6.46 33.03
N THR A 207 -11.08 6.71 32.10
CA THR A 207 -12.42 6.12 32.03
C THR A 207 -12.51 4.95 31.03
N ASP A 208 -11.39 4.43 30.53
CA ASP A 208 -11.39 3.22 29.70
C ASP A 208 -12.06 2.05 30.48
N PRO A 209 -13.21 1.52 30.00
CA PRO A 209 -13.91 0.42 30.68
C PRO A 209 -13.07 -0.87 30.77
N PHE A 210 -11.99 -0.98 29.98
CA PHE A 210 -11.08 -2.12 29.94
C PHE A 210 -9.71 -1.83 30.57
N LYS A 211 -9.61 -0.74 31.34
CA LYS A 211 -8.40 -0.41 32.11
C LYS A 211 -8.12 -1.49 33.15
N GLY A 212 -6.88 -2.02 33.14
CA GLY A 212 -6.46 -3.09 34.06
C GLY A 212 -7.06 -4.48 33.78
N VAL A 213 -7.92 -4.62 32.78
CA VAL A 213 -8.46 -5.93 32.36
C VAL A 213 -7.40 -6.68 31.55
N GLU A 214 -7.05 -7.89 32.00
CA GLU A 214 -6.16 -8.78 31.26
C GLU A 214 -6.83 -9.27 29.97
N GLU A 215 -6.02 -9.49 28.94
CA GLU A 215 -6.48 -9.90 27.62
C GLU A 215 -6.75 -11.40 27.61
N ASP A 216 -7.80 -11.82 28.28
CA ASP A 216 -8.09 -13.24 28.40
C ASP A 216 -8.66 -13.79 27.08
N ALA A 217 -8.04 -14.86 26.58
CA ALA A 217 -8.22 -15.37 25.23
C ALA A 217 -9.45 -16.28 25.08
N SER A 218 -10.56 -15.96 25.75
CA SER A 218 -11.78 -16.77 25.65
C SER A 218 -12.77 -16.13 24.66
N PRO A 219 -12.92 -16.70 23.44
CA PRO A 219 -13.93 -16.24 22.52
C PRO A 219 -15.25 -16.85 22.95
N THR A 220 -15.98 -16.24 23.88
CA THR A 220 -17.43 -16.40 23.84
C THR A 220 -17.92 -15.61 22.65
N MET A 221 -17.94 -16.25 21.48
CA MET A 221 -18.91 -15.89 20.45
C MET A 221 -20.28 -16.19 21.05
N GLY A 222 -20.80 -15.25 21.85
CA GLY A 222 -22.22 -15.17 22.07
C GLY A 222 -22.84 -14.91 20.71
N ALA A 223 -23.54 -15.90 20.19
CA ALA A 223 -24.40 -15.74 19.03
C ALA A 223 -25.36 -14.59 19.31
N LEU A 224 -25.04 -13.41 18.78
CA LEU A 224 -26.05 -12.38 18.55
C LEU A 224 -26.67 -12.75 17.23
N GLU A 225 -27.87 -13.31 17.34
CA GLU A 225 -28.77 -13.55 16.21
C GLU A 225 -28.86 -12.27 15.38
N ALA A 226 -28.49 -12.39 14.12
CA ALA A 226 -28.65 -11.34 13.14
C ALA A 226 -30.15 -11.24 12.81
N GLU A 227 -30.88 -10.38 13.52
CA GLU A 227 -32.08 -9.77 12.95
C GLU A 227 -31.62 -8.97 11.73
N GLY A 228 -32.05 -9.44 10.55
CA GLY A 228 -31.63 -8.95 9.25
C GLY A 228 -31.96 -7.47 9.06
N VAL A 229 -30.96 -6.63 9.24
CA VAL A 229 -31.03 -5.22 8.87
C VAL A 229 -30.09 -5.03 7.68
N SER A 230 -30.64 -5.22 6.49
CA SER A 230 -30.02 -4.82 5.23
C SER A 230 -30.09 -3.29 5.11
N ILE A 231 -28.96 -2.62 5.31
CA ILE A 231 -28.83 -1.17 5.08
C ILE A 231 -27.88 -0.96 3.92
N THR A 232 -28.41 -0.28 2.89
CA THR A 232 -27.66 0.28 1.77
C THR A 232 -26.65 1.29 2.27
N VAL A 233 -25.41 1.11 1.85
CA VAL A 233 -24.25 1.91 2.28
C VAL A 233 -24.33 3.30 1.66
N ASP A 234 -24.55 4.33 2.47
CA ASP A 234 -24.26 5.72 2.14
C ASP A 234 -22.82 6.04 2.59
N GLU A 235 -22.02 6.66 1.70
CA GLU A 235 -20.57 6.90 1.86
C GLU A 235 -20.19 7.85 3.02
N ASP A 236 -21.15 8.43 3.72
CA ASP A 236 -20.94 9.44 4.79
C ASP A 236 -21.39 8.99 6.19
N ALA A 237 -21.74 7.71 6.40
CA ALA A 237 -22.16 7.25 7.71
C ALA A 237 -20.94 7.14 8.68
N VAL A 238 -20.90 8.03 9.68
CA VAL A 238 -20.06 7.84 10.88
C VAL A 238 -20.33 6.43 11.41
N PRO A 239 -19.32 5.56 11.56
CA PRO A 239 -19.53 4.24 12.12
C PRO A 239 -20.17 4.39 13.50
N VAL A 240 -21.40 3.90 13.63
CA VAL A 240 -22.03 3.71 14.95
C VAL A 240 -21.08 2.84 15.74
N LEU A 241 -20.60 3.36 16.88
CA LEU A 241 -19.67 2.63 17.73
C LEU A 241 -20.29 1.26 18.08
N LYS A 242 -19.52 0.18 17.87
CA LYS A 242 -19.99 -1.18 18.15
C LYS A 242 -19.55 -1.62 19.55
N ASN A 243 -20.50 -2.16 20.31
CA ASN A 243 -20.20 -2.86 21.55
C ASN A 243 -19.54 -4.21 21.21
N ILE A 244 -18.25 -4.34 21.49
CA ILE A 244 -17.49 -5.57 21.23
C ILE A 244 -16.63 -5.96 22.44
N ASN A 245 -16.23 -7.22 22.51
CA ASN A 245 -15.21 -7.67 23.45
C ASN A 245 -13.82 -7.15 23.02
N VAL A 246 -13.50 -5.91 23.41
CA VAL A 246 -12.21 -5.26 23.12
C VAL A 246 -11.01 -6.05 23.66
N PRO A 247 -11.00 -6.55 24.92
CA PRO A 247 -9.92 -7.42 25.39
C PRO A 247 -9.71 -8.65 24.49
N GLY A 248 -10.80 -9.30 24.09
CA GLY A 248 -10.76 -10.42 23.15
C GLY A 248 -10.20 -10.01 21.78
N MET A 249 -10.54 -8.81 21.28
CA MET A 249 -9.99 -8.27 20.04
C MET A 249 -8.48 -8.06 20.12
N ILE A 250 -7.97 -7.52 21.22
CA ILE A 250 -6.53 -7.34 21.41
C ILE A 250 -5.83 -8.71 21.54
N ALA A 251 -6.40 -9.67 22.27
CA ALA A 251 -5.88 -11.03 22.33
C ALA A 251 -5.83 -11.67 20.93
N GLN A 252 -6.90 -11.50 20.14
CA GLN A 252 -6.99 -12.00 18.76
C GLN A 252 -5.98 -11.31 17.84
N ALA A 253 -5.69 -10.03 18.02
CA ALA A 253 -4.66 -9.30 17.31
C ALA A 253 -3.27 -9.88 17.61
N LYS A 254 -2.96 -10.12 18.89
CA LYS A 254 -1.66 -10.70 19.32
C LYS A 254 -1.38 -12.09 18.75
N ARG A 255 -2.39 -12.88 18.42
CA ARG A 255 -2.21 -14.19 17.76
C ARG A 255 -1.49 -14.12 16.42
N TYR A 256 -1.45 -12.94 15.79
CA TYR A 256 -0.78 -12.72 14.50
C TYR A 256 0.61 -12.11 14.64
N LEU A 257 1.15 -11.96 15.85
CA LEU A 257 2.52 -11.47 16.06
C LEU A 257 3.53 -12.27 15.23
N GLY A 258 4.38 -11.57 14.49
CA GLY A 258 5.38 -12.16 13.61
C GLY A 258 4.88 -12.56 12.22
N VAL A 259 3.58 -12.48 11.92
CA VAL A 259 3.11 -12.60 10.53
C VAL A 259 3.79 -11.54 9.67
N LYS A 260 4.34 -11.97 8.54
CA LYS A 260 5.20 -11.14 7.69
C LYS A 260 4.44 -9.98 7.05
N TYR A 261 5.16 -8.87 6.95
CA TYR A 261 4.68 -7.69 6.25
C TYR A 261 4.77 -7.93 4.74
N ASP A 262 3.78 -7.45 3.99
CA ASP A 262 3.80 -7.45 2.52
C ASP A 262 3.08 -6.20 2.03
N PHE A 263 3.79 -5.33 1.31
CA PHE A 263 3.18 -4.11 0.80
C PHE A 263 2.05 -4.46 -0.18
N GLY A 264 0.90 -3.79 -0.06
CA GLY A 264 -0.22 -4.06 -0.95
C GLY A 264 -0.86 -5.44 -0.75
N ALA A 265 -0.59 -6.11 0.39
CA ALA A 265 -1.05 -7.47 0.69
C ALA A 265 -2.50 -7.74 0.25
N LYS A 266 -2.69 -8.87 -0.42
CA LYS A 266 -4.02 -9.46 -0.65
C LYS A 266 -4.64 -9.87 0.69
N PRO A 267 -5.98 -10.11 0.76
CA PRO A 267 -6.62 -10.59 1.99
C PRO A 267 -5.85 -11.75 2.63
N TYR A 268 -5.75 -11.75 3.97
CA TYR A 268 -4.93 -12.70 4.71
C TYR A 268 -5.17 -14.17 4.36
N GLN A 269 -6.42 -14.52 4.06
CA GLN A 269 -6.81 -15.87 3.64
C GLN A 269 -6.15 -16.33 2.33
N GLN A 270 -5.73 -15.37 1.49
CA GLN A 270 -5.06 -15.62 0.22
C GLN A 270 -3.54 -15.50 0.35
N SER A 271 -3.04 -14.46 1.03
CA SER A 271 -1.61 -14.15 1.08
C SER A 271 -0.88 -14.75 2.28
N GLY A 272 -1.59 -15.02 3.38
CA GLY A 272 -0.98 -15.33 4.69
C GLY A 272 -0.16 -14.18 5.29
N ARG A 273 -0.30 -12.96 4.76
CA ARG A 273 0.52 -11.77 5.08
C ARG A 273 -0.34 -10.54 5.27
N PHE A 274 0.28 -9.45 5.75
CA PHE A 274 -0.40 -8.18 6.01
C PHE A 274 0.45 -6.98 5.60
N ASP A 275 -0.19 -5.94 5.08
CA ASP A 275 0.27 -4.57 5.26
C ASP A 275 -0.42 -3.92 6.47
N CYS A 276 -0.13 -2.63 6.74
CA CYS A 276 -0.64 -1.98 7.94
C CYS A 276 -2.19 -1.94 8.00
N SER A 277 -2.85 -1.65 6.88
CA SER A 277 -4.30 -1.43 6.79
C SER A 277 -5.10 -2.69 6.53
N THR A 278 -4.55 -3.70 5.85
CA THR A 278 -5.16 -5.03 5.77
C THR A 278 -5.15 -5.75 7.11
N TYR A 279 -4.13 -5.51 7.95
CA TYR A 279 -4.08 -6.03 9.31
C TYR A 279 -5.23 -5.50 10.16
N THR A 280 -5.40 -4.17 10.23
CA THR A 280 -6.50 -3.55 10.98
C THR A 280 -7.85 -3.98 10.42
N ARG A 281 -8.04 -3.96 9.10
CA ARG A 281 -9.26 -4.43 8.44
C ARG A 281 -9.60 -5.87 8.80
N TYR A 282 -8.61 -6.75 8.82
CA TYR A 282 -8.81 -8.16 9.14
C TYR A 282 -9.20 -8.37 10.60
N ILE A 283 -8.53 -7.71 11.55
CA ILE A 283 -8.87 -7.79 12.98
C ILE A 283 -10.27 -7.23 13.22
N PHE A 284 -10.58 -6.04 12.75
CA PHE A 284 -11.89 -5.41 12.93
C PHE A 284 -13.01 -6.19 12.24
N GLY A 285 -12.73 -6.78 11.07
CA GLY A 285 -13.68 -7.62 10.34
C GLY A 285 -14.10 -8.87 11.13
N LYS A 286 -13.22 -9.46 11.95
CA LYS A 286 -13.58 -10.57 12.86
C LYS A 286 -14.58 -10.17 13.95
N TYR A 287 -14.69 -8.88 14.24
CA TYR A 287 -15.64 -8.30 15.19
C TYR A 287 -16.76 -7.54 14.48
N GLY A 288 -17.01 -7.86 13.21
CA GLY A 288 -18.14 -7.34 12.42
C GLY A 288 -17.98 -5.88 12.00
N ILE A 289 -16.79 -5.29 12.07
CA ILE A 289 -16.53 -3.91 11.63
C ILE A 289 -15.81 -3.95 10.28
N SER A 290 -16.51 -3.49 9.23
CA SER A 290 -15.92 -3.37 7.91
C SER A 290 -15.10 -2.09 7.81
N LEU A 291 -13.80 -2.23 7.59
CA LEU A 291 -12.91 -1.11 7.34
C LEU A 291 -12.53 -1.05 5.85
N PRO A 292 -12.34 0.17 5.29
CA PRO A 292 -11.74 0.37 3.99
C PRO A 292 -10.35 -0.29 3.88
N ARG A 293 -9.88 -0.46 2.64
CA ARG A 293 -8.62 -1.16 2.36
C ARG A 293 -7.41 -0.30 2.71
N THR A 294 -7.50 1.02 2.60
CA THR A 294 -6.37 1.92 2.88
C THR A 294 -6.44 2.56 4.28
N ALA A 295 -5.27 2.81 4.87
CA ALA A 295 -5.12 3.52 6.15
C ALA A 295 -5.71 4.94 6.05
N ARG A 296 -5.56 5.59 4.89
CA ARG A 296 -6.12 6.92 4.61
C ARG A 296 -7.64 6.93 4.65
N ALA A 297 -8.29 5.95 4.01
CA ALA A 297 -9.74 5.83 4.05
C ALA A 297 -10.22 5.43 5.46
N GLN A 298 -9.50 4.55 6.16
CA GLN A 298 -9.79 4.22 7.56
C GLN A 298 -9.74 5.46 8.49
N ALA A 299 -8.79 6.37 8.27
CA ALA A 299 -8.64 7.60 9.05
C ALA A 299 -9.77 8.61 8.87
N ARG A 300 -10.61 8.46 7.83
CA ARG A 300 -11.79 9.32 7.59
C ARG A 300 -13.03 8.84 8.36
N LEU A 301 -12.99 7.63 8.90
CA LEU A 301 -14.09 7.00 9.62
C LEU A 301 -13.89 7.04 11.14
N GLY A 302 -14.96 6.77 11.87
CA GLY A 302 -14.97 6.66 13.34
C GLY A 302 -15.01 8.02 14.06
N THR A 303 -15.06 7.98 15.38
CA THR A 303 -15.04 9.18 16.24
C THR A 303 -13.61 9.61 16.50
N SER A 304 -13.26 10.88 16.31
CA SER A 304 -11.93 11.41 16.68
C SER A 304 -11.67 11.27 18.18
N VAL A 305 -10.46 10.83 18.53
CA VAL A 305 -10.02 10.65 19.92
C VAL A 305 -8.80 11.52 20.18
N SER A 306 -8.82 12.24 21.31
CA SER A 306 -7.65 12.96 21.80
C SER A 306 -6.52 12.00 22.12
N ARG A 307 -5.28 12.39 21.80
CA ARG A 307 -4.09 11.61 22.16
C ARG A 307 -3.88 11.42 23.67
N LYS A 308 -4.60 12.21 24.49
CA LYS A 308 -4.64 12.12 25.96
C LYS A 308 -5.83 11.30 26.48
N SER A 309 -6.56 10.60 25.61
CA SER A 309 -7.75 9.84 25.97
C SER A 309 -7.88 8.57 25.13
N LEU A 310 -6.74 7.93 24.87
CA LEU A 310 -6.67 6.70 24.08
C LEU A 310 -7.24 5.52 24.88
N ARG A 311 -8.01 4.68 24.21
CA ARG A 311 -8.57 3.43 24.76
C ARG A 311 -8.14 2.24 23.92
N LYS A 312 -8.06 1.07 24.55
CA LYS A 312 -7.80 -0.19 23.82
C LYS A 312 -8.75 -0.29 22.61
N GLY A 313 -8.20 -0.63 21.45
CA GLY A 313 -8.96 -0.76 20.21
C GLY A 313 -9.09 0.52 19.38
N ASP A 314 -8.65 1.68 19.87
CA ASP A 314 -8.54 2.87 19.01
C ASP A 314 -7.54 2.63 17.87
N LEU A 315 -7.88 3.05 16.65
CA LEU A 315 -6.93 3.08 15.53
C LEU A 315 -6.12 4.37 15.59
N MET A 316 -4.80 4.24 15.52
CA MET A 316 -3.85 5.35 15.52
C MET A 316 -3.24 5.53 14.14
N PHE A 317 -3.23 6.77 13.64
CA PHE A 317 -2.78 7.10 12.29
C PHE A 317 -1.55 7.99 12.33
N PHE A 318 -0.61 7.72 11.42
CA PHE A 318 0.68 8.39 11.35
C PHE A 318 1.07 8.74 9.91
N TYR A 319 1.83 9.82 9.73
CA TYR A 319 2.49 10.08 8.44
C TYR A 319 3.84 9.35 8.34
N VAL A 320 4.33 9.17 7.12
CA VAL A 320 5.70 8.68 6.86
C VAL A 320 6.60 9.88 6.47
N PRO A 321 7.67 10.18 7.22
CA PRO A 321 8.52 11.34 6.93
C PRO A 321 9.19 11.29 5.55
N GLY A 322 9.32 12.45 4.89
CA GLY A 322 10.08 12.61 3.65
C GLY A 322 9.38 12.10 2.39
N ARG A 323 8.05 11.99 2.43
CA ARG A 323 7.21 11.40 1.37
C ARG A 323 6.29 12.38 0.64
N PHE A 324 5.81 13.42 1.33
CA PHE A 324 4.72 14.28 0.85
C PHE A 324 5.09 15.75 0.88
N LYS A 325 4.32 16.57 0.16
CA LYS A 325 4.33 18.05 0.24
C LYS A 325 3.98 18.55 1.65
N THR A 326 3.27 17.78 2.46
CA THR A 326 3.02 18.12 3.87
C THR A 326 3.05 16.86 4.73
N ASN A 327 3.48 16.96 5.98
CA ASN A 327 3.42 15.87 6.96
C ASN A 327 1.99 15.70 7.53
N LYS A 328 0.97 15.73 6.67
CA LYS A 328 -0.46 15.65 7.03
C LYS A 328 -1.17 14.44 6.42
N THR A 329 -0.51 13.72 5.52
CA THR A 329 -1.07 12.55 4.84
C THR A 329 -0.80 11.29 5.66
N VAL A 330 -1.85 10.51 5.91
CA VAL A 330 -1.75 9.21 6.58
C VAL A 330 -0.99 8.25 5.68
N GLY A 331 0.03 7.60 6.24
CA GLY A 331 0.82 6.56 5.58
C GLY A 331 1.04 5.31 6.42
N HIS A 332 0.52 5.28 7.66
CA HIS A 332 0.58 4.11 8.54
C HIS A 332 -0.58 4.09 9.54
N VAL A 333 -1.03 2.89 9.93
CA VAL A 333 -2.06 2.67 10.96
C VAL A 333 -1.66 1.56 11.96
N GLY A 334 -2.08 1.69 13.21
CA GLY A 334 -1.94 0.66 14.26
C GLY A 334 -3.12 0.64 15.22
N ILE A 335 -3.25 -0.44 16.00
CA ILE A 335 -4.30 -0.60 17.02
C ILE A 335 -3.70 -0.31 18.39
N TYR A 336 -4.26 0.64 19.14
CA TYR A 336 -3.85 0.93 20.51
C TYR A 336 -4.24 -0.21 21.46
N MET A 337 -3.33 -0.58 22.36
CA MET A 337 -3.52 -1.69 23.32
C MET A 337 -3.50 -1.24 24.78
N GLY A 338 -3.51 0.07 25.04
CA GLY A 338 -3.27 0.61 26.37
C GLY A 338 -1.78 0.64 26.73
N ASN A 339 -1.44 1.28 27.86
CA ASN A 339 -0.08 1.35 28.39
C ASN A 339 0.95 1.92 27.40
N GLN A 340 0.53 2.86 26.56
CA GLN A 340 1.33 3.45 25.48
C GLN A 340 1.91 2.39 24.51
N LEU A 341 1.18 1.30 24.28
CA LEU A 341 1.53 0.26 23.30
C LEU A 341 0.55 0.25 22.14
N MET A 342 1.08 0.01 20.95
CA MET A 342 0.27 -0.32 19.77
C MET A 342 0.74 -1.63 19.12
N ILE A 343 -0.19 -2.36 18.51
CA ILE A 343 0.09 -3.49 17.62
C ILE A 343 -0.18 -3.09 16.18
N HIS A 344 0.74 -3.39 15.28
CA HIS A 344 0.69 -2.97 13.88
C HIS A 344 1.53 -3.89 12.99
N ALA A 345 1.20 -3.97 11.70
CA ALA A 345 2.05 -4.61 10.69
C ALA A 345 2.93 -3.54 10.01
N SER A 346 4.26 -3.73 9.99
CA SER A 346 5.18 -2.76 9.40
C SER A 346 6.50 -3.43 8.98
N PRO A 347 7.19 -2.93 7.94
CA PRO A 347 8.46 -3.49 7.48
C PRO A 347 9.60 -3.32 8.49
N LYS A 348 9.50 -2.36 9.42
CA LYS A 348 10.53 -2.11 10.43
C LYS A 348 9.90 -1.93 11.82
N PRO A 349 10.62 -2.27 12.90
CA PRO A 349 11.95 -2.91 12.92
C PRO A 349 11.95 -4.43 12.66
N LYS A 350 10.82 -5.14 12.80
CA LYS A 350 10.79 -6.62 12.80
C LYS A 350 10.27 -7.27 11.51
N ASP A 351 9.88 -6.47 10.52
CA ASP A 351 9.27 -6.94 9.26
C ASP A 351 8.07 -7.89 9.50
N GLY A 352 6.96 -7.29 9.94
CA GLY A 352 5.73 -8.01 10.25
C GLY A 352 4.87 -7.35 11.32
N VAL A 353 3.89 -8.12 11.81
CA VAL A 353 3.04 -7.74 12.94
C VAL A 353 3.89 -7.70 14.21
N GLN A 354 3.88 -6.55 14.88
CA GLN A 354 4.73 -6.28 16.03
C GLN A 354 4.06 -5.31 17.00
N ILE A 355 4.56 -5.31 18.23
CA ILE A 355 4.16 -4.37 19.28
C ILE A 355 5.24 -3.32 19.42
N THR A 356 4.83 -2.05 19.44
CA THR A 356 5.74 -0.92 19.66
C THR A 356 5.18 0.03 20.70
N ASN A 357 6.08 0.56 21.53
CA ASN A 357 5.77 1.67 22.44
C ASN A 357 5.69 2.99 21.65
N ILE A 358 4.56 3.69 21.75
CA ILE A 358 4.26 4.92 21.03
C ILE A 358 4.94 6.17 21.62
N ASN A 359 5.48 6.10 22.84
CA ASN A 359 6.25 7.19 23.44
C ASN A 359 7.65 7.36 22.83
N LYS A 360 8.06 6.48 21.91
CA LYS A 360 9.30 6.69 21.14
C LYS A 360 9.19 7.97 20.31
N ALA A 361 10.31 8.71 20.21
CA ALA A 361 10.37 10.01 19.52
C ALA A 361 9.81 9.97 18.08
N TYR A 362 10.04 8.87 17.35
CA TYR A 362 9.47 8.67 16.02
C TYR A 362 7.95 8.76 16.02
N TRP A 363 7.27 7.96 16.86
CA TRP A 363 5.80 7.88 16.88
C TRP A 363 5.15 9.14 17.44
N LYS A 364 5.75 9.78 18.45
CA LYS A 364 5.32 11.11 18.93
C LYS A 364 5.33 12.14 17.80
N ARG A 365 6.42 12.17 17.03
CA ARG A 365 6.64 13.11 15.91
C ARG A 365 5.73 12.82 14.72
N THR A 366 5.42 11.56 14.44
CA THR A 366 4.67 11.16 13.23
C THR A 366 3.17 11.02 13.41
N TYR A 367 2.66 11.15 14.64
CA TYR A 367 1.24 11.02 14.95
C TYR A 367 0.39 12.09 14.27
N LEU A 368 -0.74 11.67 13.71
CA LEU A 368 -1.73 12.55 13.09
C LEU A 368 -3.04 12.57 13.86
N SER A 369 -3.62 11.40 14.15
CA SER A 369 -4.94 11.30 14.77
C SER A 369 -5.19 9.90 15.33
N ALA A 370 -6.26 9.77 16.11
CA ALA A 370 -6.80 8.49 16.56
C ALA A 370 -8.31 8.44 16.32
N LYS A 371 -8.82 7.25 15.97
CA LYS A 371 -10.24 7.00 15.68
C LYS A 371 -10.79 5.85 16.50
N ARG A 372 -11.95 6.06 17.10
CA ARG A 372 -12.70 5.06 17.85
C ARG A 372 -13.85 4.51 17.01
N PHE A 373 -13.96 3.19 16.96
CA PHE A 373 -15.04 2.46 16.28
C PHE A 373 -15.84 1.57 17.25
N VAL A 374 -15.36 1.44 18.47
CA VAL A 374 -15.84 0.49 19.47
C VAL A 374 -15.92 1.16 20.83
N TYR A 375 -16.84 0.71 21.68
CA TYR A 375 -16.86 1.05 23.11
C TYR A 375 -17.05 -0.19 23.95
#